data_AF-A0A963SC30-F1
#
_entry.id   AF-A0A963SC30-F1
#
_cell.length_a   1.000
_cell.length_b   1.000
_cell.length_c   1.000
_cell.angle_alpha   90.00
_cell.angle_beta   90.00
_cell.angle_gamma   90.00
#
_symmetry.space_group_name_H-M   'P 1'
#
loop_
_entity.id
_entity.type
_entity.pdbx_description
1 polymer ?
#
loop_
_entity_poly.entity_id
_entity_poly.type
_entity_poly.pdbx_seq_one_letter_code
_entity_poly.pdbx_strand_id
1 'polypeptide(L)'
;LPGDMIAMRQGQVILNGEPIPKERIEDFIIPLSANTRCNMMGEQVETGDGAACKYTQFKETLPGGKTYNVLDFGPTPQDDFGPVTVPEGKMFVMGDNRDNSQDSRFSAVAGGGVRIVDQELLVGRAEVIMWSTDGSAEWLLPWTWFSALRGDRLGDGL
;
A
#
# COMPACT_ATOMS: atom_id res chain seq x y z
N LEU A 1 -1.47 -3.33 -17.33
CA LEU A 1 -0.87 -2.52 -18.41
C LEU A 1 -1.85 -2.41 -19.56
N PRO A 2 -1.66 -1.51 -20.56
CA PRO A 2 -2.57 -1.43 -21.70
C PRO A 2 -2.91 -2.80 -22.29
N GLY A 3 -4.19 -3.03 -22.54
CA GLY A 3 -4.71 -4.32 -23.01
C GLY A 3 -5.02 -5.32 -21.90
N ASP A 4 -4.44 -5.19 -20.70
CA ASP A 4 -4.77 -6.07 -19.60
C ASP A 4 -6.20 -5.85 -19.12
N MET A 5 -6.90 -6.94 -18.82
CA MET A 5 -8.17 -6.94 -18.10
C MET A 5 -7.91 -7.19 -16.62
N ILE A 6 -8.38 -6.26 -15.78
CA ILE A 6 -8.25 -6.32 -14.33
C ILE A 6 -9.63 -6.51 -13.72
N ALA A 7 -9.77 -7.49 -12.84
CA ALA A 7 -10.89 -7.61 -11.93
C ALA A 7 -10.39 -7.99 -10.52
N MET A 8 -11.25 -7.84 -9.53
CA MET A 8 -11.03 -8.34 -8.18
C MET A 8 -12.29 -9.07 -7.74
N ARG A 9 -12.16 -10.25 -7.15
CA ARG A 9 -13.28 -10.99 -6.57
C ARG A 9 -12.87 -11.49 -5.19
N GLN A 10 -13.66 -11.17 -4.17
CA GLN A 10 -13.38 -11.56 -2.78
C GLN A 10 -11.92 -11.31 -2.35
N GLY A 11 -11.36 -10.18 -2.77
CA GLY A 11 -10.00 -9.78 -2.39
C GLY A 11 -8.90 -10.40 -3.23
N GLN A 12 -9.21 -11.28 -4.20
CA GLN A 12 -8.24 -11.86 -5.12
C GLN A 12 -8.24 -11.11 -6.45
N VAL A 13 -7.07 -10.65 -6.88
CA VAL A 13 -6.89 -10.01 -8.18
C VAL A 13 -6.96 -11.07 -9.29
N ILE A 14 -7.74 -10.77 -10.32
CA ILE A 14 -7.87 -11.55 -11.55
C ILE A 14 -7.29 -10.72 -12.68
N LEU A 15 -6.24 -11.22 -13.33
CA LEU A 15 -5.52 -10.57 -14.40
C LEU A 15 -5.69 -11.38 -15.69
N ASN A 16 -6.28 -10.78 -16.72
CA ASN A 16 -6.55 -11.42 -18.01
C ASN A 16 -7.38 -12.71 -17.90
N GLY A 17 -8.30 -12.75 -16.94
CA GLY A 17 -9.17 -13.92 -16.67
C GLY A 17 -8.59 -14.93 -15.69
N GLU A 18 -7.31 -14.83 -15.35
CA GLU A 18 -6.63 -15.75 -14.44
C GLU A 18 -6.45 -15.12 -13.04
N PRO A 19 -6.87 -15.79 -11.96
CA PRO A 19 -6.62 -15.32 -10.60
C PRO A 19 -5.12 -15.38 -10.29
N ILE A 20 -4.55 -14.29 -9.78
CA ILE A 20 -3.15 -14.30 -9.34
C ILE A 20 -3.03 -15.02 -8.00
N PRO A 21 -1.95 -15.78 -7.75
CA PRO A 21 -1.68 -16.36 -6.44
C PRO A 21 -1.63 -15.30 -5.35
N LYS A 22 -2.36 -15.54 -4.26
CA LYS A 22 -2.41 -14.72 -3.05
C LYS A 22 -2.30 -15.65 -1.84
N GLU A 23 -1.20 -15.57 -1.12
CA GLU A 23 -0.87 -16.47 -0.02
C GLU A 23 -0.84 -15.68 1.30
N ARG A 24 -1.50 -16.17 2.35
CA ARG A 24 -1.40 -15.56 3.69
C ARG A 24 0.00 -15.80 4.23
N ILE A 25 0.67 -14.74 4.63
CA ILE A 25 1.99 -14.79 5.28
C ILE A 25 1.87 -14.25 6.71
N GLU A 26 3.01 -14.10 7.39
CA GLU A 26 3.07 -13.50 8.72
C GLU A 26 2.38 -12.12 8.76
N ASP A 27 1.74 -11.82 9.88
CA ASP A 27 1.08 -10.52 10.05
C ASP A 27 2.12 -9.40 10.09
N PHE A 28 1.76 -8.27 9.47
CA PHE A 28 2.59 -7.08 9.50
C PHE A 28 2.39 -6.33 10.80
N ILE A 29 3.46 -6.21 11.60
CA ILE A 29 3.46 -5.52 12.89
C ILE A 29 4.07 -4.13 12.74
N ILE A 30 3.33 -3.10 13.14
CA ILE A 30 3.82 -1.72 13.18
C ILE A 30 3.79 -1.22 14.62
N PRO A 31 4.94 -0.90 15.24
CA PRO A 31 4.98 -0.27 16.56
C PRO A 31 4.22 1.07 16.57
N LEU A 32 3.48 1.32 17.65
CA LEU A 32 2.83 2.62 17.85
C LEU A 32 3.88 3.69 18.17
N SER A 33 3.66 4.89 17.65
CA SER A 33 4.52 6.05 17.90
C SER A 33 3.69 7.34 17.92
N ALA A 34 4.34 8.48 18.20
CA ALA A 34 3.68 9.78 18.13
C ALA A 34 3.00 10.04 16.75
N ASN A 35 3.59 9.51 15.68
CA ASN A 35 3.08 9.64 14.30
C ASN A 35 2.35 8.40 13.77
N THR A 36 2.40 7.27 14.48
CA THR A 36 1.79 6.02 14.03
C THR A 36 0.70 5.60 15.00
N ARG A 37 -0.55 5.74 14.57
CA ARG A 37 -1.72 5.22 15.30
C ARG A 37 -2.21 3.93 14.64
N CYS A 38 -2.96 3.13 15.39
CA CYS A 38 -3.67 2.01 14.80
C CYS A 38 -4.75 2.49 13.85
N ASN A 39 -4.76 1.95 12.64
CA ASN A 39 -5.94 2.06 11.80
C ASN A 39 -7.11 1.34 12.49
N MET A 40 -8.34 1.81 12.27
CA MET A 40 -9.56 1.21 12.84
C MET A 40 -9.75 -0.26 12.46
N MET A 41 -9.18 -0.68 11.33
CA MET A 41 -9.22 -2.07 10.84
C MET A 41 -8.02 -2.91 11.32
N GLY A 42 -7.07 -2.30 12.04
CA GLY A 42 -5.94 -3.00 12.64
C GLY A 42 -6.27 -3.53 14.04
N GLU A 43 -5.57 -4.59 14.45
CA GLU A 43 -5.66 -5.12 15.82
C GLU A 43 -4.55 -4.51 16.68
N GLN A 44 -4.90 -3.87 17.78
CA GLN A 44 -3.90 -3.42 18.77
C GLN A 44 -3.38 -4.62 19.56
N VAL A 45 -2.06 -4.74 19.66
CA VAL A 45 -1.38 -5.84 20.35
C VAL A 45 -0.25 -5.28 21.21
N GLU A 46 0.07 -5.98 22.29
CA GLU A 46 1.27 -5.70 23.09
C GLU A 46 2.42 -6.59 22.61
N THR A 47 3.59 -5.99 22.38
CA THR A 47 4.82 -6.68 21.99
C THR A 47 5.89 -6.49 23.06
N GLY A 48 7.03 -7.18 22.92
CA GLY A 48 8.16 -6.98 23.83
C GLY A 48 8.68 -5.53 23.85
N ASP A 49 8.44 -4.79 22.77
CA ASP A 49 8.88 -3.40 22.58
C ASP A 49 7.74 -2.39 22.86
N GLY A 50 6.62 -2.85 23.41
CA GLY A 50 5.44 -2.05 23.73
C GLY A 50 4.27 -2.24 22.77
N ALA A 51 3.32 -1.30 22.79
CA ALA A 51 2.10 -1.39 22.00
C ALA A 51 2.36 -1.26 20.49
N ALA A 52 1.70 -2.10 19.70
CA ALA A 52 1.82 -2.16 18.25
C ALA A 52 0.47 -2.42 17.59
N CYS A 53 0.43 -2.30 16.26
CA CYS A 53 -0.69 -2.68 15.43
C CYS A 53 -0.34 -3.84 14.53
N LYS A 54 -1.20 -4.84 14.57
CA LYS A 54 -1.12 -6.04 13.75
C LYS A 54 -2.08 -5.93 12.58
N TYR A 55 -1.56 -6.21 11.40
CA TYR A 55 -2.29 -6.19 10.15
C TYR A 55 -2.13 -7.52 9.42
N THR A 56 -3.24 -8.06 8.92
CA THR A 56 -3.19 -9.20 8.02
C THR A 56 -2.40 -8.83 6.76
N GLN A 57 -1.44 -9.69 6.39
CA GLN A 57 -0.61 -9.52 5.21
C GLN A 57 -0.66 -10.75 4.31
N PHE A 58 -0.59 -10.51 3.00
CA PHE A 58 -0.52 -11.55 1.99
C PHE A 58 0.65 -11.31 1.05
N LYS A 59 1.13 -12.37 0.43
CA LYS A 59 2.06 -12.32 -0.70
C LYS A 59 1.30 -12.60 -1.99
N GLU A 60 1.33 -11.64 -2.91
CA GLU A 60 0.77 -11.78 -4.25
C GLU A 60 1.88 -12.02 -5.27
N THR A 61 1.62 -12.88 -6.25
CA THR A 61 2.58 -13.21 -7.33
C THR A 61 1.99 -12.90 -8.69
N LEU A 62 2.56 -11.93 -9.40
CA LEU A 62 2.14 -11.59 -10.76
C LEU A 62 2.65 -12.62 -11.79
N PRO A 63 2.02 -12.68 -12.97
CA PRO A 63 2.61 -13.35 -14.13
C PRO A 63 4.04 -12.85 -14.36
N GLY A 64 4.96 -13.79 -14.59
CA GLY A 64 6.40 -13.50 -14.66
C GLY A 64 7.14 -13.60 -13.32
N GLY A 65 6.43 -13.93 -12.23
CA GLY A 65 7.05 -14.31 -10.94
C GLY A 65 7.39 -13.16 -10.01
N LYS A 66 7.05 -11.91 -10.37
CA LYS A 66 7.26 -10.76 -9.48
C LYS A 66 6.27 -10.82 -8.32
N THR A 67 6.77 -10.67 -7.10
CA THR A 67 5.96 -10.79 -5.88
C THR A 67 5.86 -9.49 -5.11
N TYR A 68 4.76 -9.28 -4.40
CA TYR A 68 4.53 -8.13 -3.52
C TYR A 68 3.85 -8.56 -2.24
N ASN A 69 4.20 -7.90 -1.13
CA ASN A 69 3.44 -8.01 0.10
C ASN A 69 2.31 -6.98 0.06
N VAL A 70 1.10 -7.40 0.42
CA VAL A 70 -0.09 -6.57 0.42
C VAL A 70 -0.79 -6.70 1.76
N LEU A 71 -1.36 -5.61 2.24
CA LEU A 71 -2.19 -5.61 3.44
C LEU A 71 -3.66 -5.60 3.04
N ASP A 72 -4.43 -6.46 3.69
CA ASP A 72 -5.87 -6.64 3.48
C ASP A 72 -6.44 -7.09 4.83
N PHE A 73 -7.18 -6.20 5.47
CA PHE A 73 -7.64 -6.26 6.84
C PHE A 73 -8.98 -6.99 6.98
N GLY A 74 -9.55 -7.46 5.87
CA GLY A 74 -10.81 -8.17 5.85
C GLY A 74 -11.79 -7.60 4.83
N PRO A 75 -13.03 -8.11 4.81
CA PRO A 75 -13.96 -7.84 3.71
C PRO A 75 -14.30 -6.35 3.57
N THR A 76 -14.02 -5.78 2.40
CA THR A 76 -14.43 -4.43 2.01
C THR A 76 -15.26 -4.46 0.71
N PRO A 77 -16.07 -3.42 0.42
CA PRO A 77 -16.77 -3.36 -0.86
C PRO A 77 -15.85 -3.38 -2.09
N GLN A 78 -14.57 -3.03 -1.94
CA GLN A 78 -13.58 -2.96 -3.02
C GLN A 78 -12.86 -4.28 -3.29
N ASP A 79 -13.17 -5.32 -2.52
CA ASP A 79 -12.76 -6.69 -2.79
C ASP A 79 -13.44 -7.28 -4.02
N ASP A 80 -14.53 -6.68 -4.46
CA ASP A 80 -15.20 -6.95 -5.73
C ASP A 80 -15.11 -5.72 -6.64
N PHE A 81 -14.31 -5.81 -7.70
CA PHE A 81 -14.09 -4.72 -8.65
C PHE A 81 -14.03 -5.23 -10.10
N GLY A 82 -14.46 -4.40 -11.05
CA GLY A 82 -14.35 -4.69 -12.48
C GLY A 82 -15.23 -5.86 -12.96
N PRO A 83 -14.96 -6.41 -14.16
CA PRO A 83 -13.72 -6.26 -14.93
C PRO A 83 -13.58 -4.89 -15.62
N VAL A 84 -12.32 -4.47 -15.81
CA VAL A 84 -11.94 -3.27 -16.57
C VAL A 84 -10.74 -3.61 -17.46
N THR A 85 -10.84 -3.31 -18.75
CA THR A 85 -9.69 -3.36 -19.66
C THR A 85 -8.94 -2.04 -19.61
N VAL A 86 -7.63 -2.08 -19.40
CA VAL A 86 -6.78 -0.89 -19.38
C VAL A 86 -6.62 -0.35 -20.81
N PRO A 87 -7.03 0.89 -21.09
CA PRO A 87 -6.87 1.47 -22.43
C PRO A 87 -5.40 1.68 -22.82
N GLU A 88 -5.18 1.90 -24.12
CA GLU A 88 -3.90 2.37 -24.63
C GLU A 88 -3.47 3.69 -23.97
N GLY A 89 -2.17 3.85 -23.71
CA GLY A 89 -1.62 5.04 -23.04
C GLY A 89 -2.00 5.19 -21.57
N LYS A 90 -2.68 4.20 -20.97
CA LYS A 90 -3.16 4.26 -19.59
C LYS A 90 -2.54 3.17 -18.70
N MET A 91 -2.72 3.31 -17.39
CA MET A 91 -2.32 2.34 -16.39
C MET A 91 -3.38 2.18 -15.29
N PHE A 92 -3.50 0.96 -14.79
CA PHE A 92 -4.25 0.63 -13.58
C PHE A 92 -3.25 0.43 -12.45
N VAL A 93 -3.44 1.16 -11.35
CA VAL A 93 -2.56 1.12 -10.19
C VAL A 93 -3.33 0.62 -8.97
N MET A 94 -2.64 -0.10 -8.10
CA MET A 94 -3.16 -0.57 -6.82
C MET A 94 -2.11 -0.34 -5.74
N GLY A 95 -2.54 0.13 -4.58
CA GLY A 95 -1.68 0.21 -3.41
C GLY A 95 -1.40 -1.17 -2.83
N ASP A 96 -0.28 -1.31 -2.13
CA ASP A 96 0.05 -2.47 -1.32
C ASP A 96 -0.86 -2.57 -0.08
N ASN A 97 -1.18 -1.46 0.56
CA ASN A 97 -2.17 -1.37 1.62
C ASN A 97 -3.59 -1.25 1.03
N ARG A 98 -4.18 -2.40 0.66
CA ARG A 98 -5.38 -2.46 -0.18
C ARG A 98 -6.57 -1.74 0.42
N ASP A 99 -6.82 -1.91 1.71
CA ASP A 99 -8.00 -1.31 2.35
C ASP A 99 -7.80 0.14 2.77
N ASN A 100 -6.56 0.63 2.71
CA ASN A 100 -6.22 2.02 3.01
C ASN A 100 -5.69 2.77 1.79
N SER A 101 -5.96 2.27 0.58
CA SER A 101 -5.49 2.84 -0.68
C SER A 101 -6.67 3.31 -1.53
N GLN A 102 -6.70 4.61 -1.84
CA GLN A 102 -7.63 5.19 -2.81
C GLN A 102 -7.06 5.10 -4.23
N ASP A 103 -6.90 3.89 -4.73
CA ASP A 103 -6.27 3.60 -6.02
C ASP A 103 -7.26 3.52 -7.19
N SER A 104 -6.89 2.83 -8.28
CA SER A 104 -7.70 2.74 -9.50
C SER A 104 -9.04 2.03 -9.32
N ARG A 105 -9.25 1.32 -8.20
CA ARG A 105 -10.54 0.71 -7.86
C ARG A 105 -11.63 1.75 -7.57
N PHE A 106 -11.24 2.99 -7.25
CA PHE A 106 -12.15 4.06 -6.86
C PHE A 106 -12.37 5.09 -7.97
N SER A 107 -13.43 5.90 -7.83
CA SER A 107 -13.74 6.99 -8.77
C SER A 107 -12.76 8.15 -8.64
N ALA A 108 -12.42 8.76 -9.79
CA ALA A 108 -11.62 9.97 -9.88
C ALA A 108 -12.47 11.21 -9.54
N VAL A 109 -12.72 11.41 -8.24
CA VAL A 109 -13.45 12.56 -7.69
C VAL A 109 -12.62 13.21 -6.59
N ALA A 110 -12.91 14.47 -6.26
CA ALA A 110 -12.22 15.15 -5.16
C ALA A 110 -12.40 14.37 -3.84
N GLY A 111 -11.29 14.01 -3.21
CA GLY A 111 -11.27 13.18 -2.00
C GLY A 111 -11.50 11.67 -2.23
N GLY A 112 -11.59 11.22 -3.49
CA GLY A 112 -11.66 9.81 -3.88
C GLY A 112 -10.32 9.26 -4.37
N GLY A 113 -10.37 8.20 -5.17
CA GLY A 113 -9.17 7.63 -5.78
C GLY A 113 -8.87 8.16 -7.17
N VAL A 114 -8.05 7.43 -7.92
CA VAL A 114 -7.45 7.94 -9.16
C VAL A 114 -8.05 7.36 -10.44
N ARG A 115 -8.92 6.33 -10.33
CA ARG A 115 -9.41 5.54 -11.49
C ARG A 115 -8.21 5.11 -12.36
N ILE A 116 -8.41 4.96 -13.66
CA ILE A 116 -7.35 4.65 -14.61
C ILE A 116 -6.51 5.92 -14.84
N VAL A 117 -5.20 5.78 -14.75
CA VAL A 117 -4.24 6.90 -14.80
C VAL A 117 -3.59 6.99 -16.18
N ASP A 118 -3.35 8.20 -16.66
CA ASP A 118 -2.54 8.46 -17.86
C ASP A 118 -1.07 8.10 -17.64
N GLN A 119 -0.47 7.32 -18.54
CA GLN A 119 0.95 6.98 -18.44
C GLN A 119 1.85 8.20 -18.54
N GLU A 120 1.42 9.26 -19.22
CA GLU A 120 2.15 10.53 -19.31
C GLU A 120 2.29 11.23 -17.94
N LEU A 121 1.46 10.88 -16.96
CA LEU A 121 1.57 11.37 -15.59
C LEU A 121 2.56 10.57 -14.74
N LEU A 122 3.12 9.48 -15.28
CA LEU A 122 4.14 8.69 -14.60
C LEU A 122 5.49 9.43 -14.67
N VAL A 123 5.83 10.11 -13.58
CA VAL A 123 7.10 10.85 -13.48
C VAL A 123 8.30 9.90 -13.32
N GLY A 124 8.15 8.84 -12.54
CA GLY A 124 9.26 7.91 -12.27
C GLY A 124 8.92 6.86 -11.23
N ARG A 125 9.94 6.07 -10.87
CA ARG A 125 9.87 5.03 -9.85
C ARG A 125 10.39 5.58 -8.54
N ALA A 126 9.68 5.30 -7.43
CA ALA A 126 10.22 5.53 -6.11
C ALA A 126 11.29 4.48 -5.81
N GLU A 127 12.52 4.91 -5.51
CA GLU A 127 13.66 4.01 -5.33
C GLU A 127 14.35 4.12 -3.98
N VAL A 128 14.30 5.27 -3.30
CA VAL A 128 15.10 5.53 -2.10
C VAL A 128 14.32 6.30 -1.06
N ILE A 129 14.48 5.93 0.21
CA ILE A 129 13.99 6.71 1.35
C ILE A 129 14.98 7.85 1.64
N MET A 130 14.59 9.09 1.31
CA MET A 130 15.43 10.27 1.53
C MET A 130 15.35 10.81 2.97
N TRP A 131 14.17 10.73 3.62
CA TRP A 131 13.96 11.27 4.96
C TRP A 131 12.87 10.49 5.69
N SER A 132 13.12 10.14 6.95
CA SER A 132 12.20 9.36 7.78
C SER A 132 12.37 9.74 9.25
N THR A 133 11.28 10.02 9.96
CA THR A 133 11.31 10.39 11.39
C THR A 133 10.43 9.50 12.23
N ASP A 134 10.70 9.44 13.53
CA ASP A 134 9.89 8.72 14.52
C ASP A 134 8.65 9.48 15.01
N GLY A 135 8.53 10.74 14.60
CA GLY A 135 7.44 11.63 14.98
C GLY A 135 7.63 12.44 16.25
N SER A 136 8.80 12.37 16.88
CA SER A 136 9.18 13.26 17.97
C SER A 136 9.66 14.65 17.51
N ALA A 137 9.73 14.89 16.19
CA ALA A 137 10.16 16.17 15.63
C ALA A 137 9.13 17.28 15.85
N GLU A 138 9.56 18.41 16.41
CA GLU A 138 8.75 19.61 16.57
C GLU A 138 9.09 20.65 15.50
N TRP A 139 8.08 21.13 14.78
CA TRP A 139 8.26 22.05 13.64
C TRP A 139 9.05 23.32 13.99
N LEU A 140 8.84 23.90 15.18
CA LEU A 140 9.50 25.14 15.59
C LEU A 140 10.91 24.94 16.16
N LEU A 141 11.30 23.68 16.44
CA LEU A 141 12.57 23.34 17.08
C LEU A 141 13.41 22.50 16.11
N PRO A 142 14.13 23.11 15.15
CA PRO A 142 14.76 22.39 14.04
C PRO A 142 15.83 21.38 14.47
N TRP A 143 16.42 21.51 15.66
CA TRP A 143 17.34 20.50 16.19
C TRP A 143 16.64 19.16 16.48
N THR A 144 15.33 19.18 16.79
CA THR A 144 14.56 17.96 17.05
C THR A 144 14.33 17.12 15.78
N TRP A 145 14.42 17.73 14.60
CA TRP A 145 14.24 17.03 13.32
C TRP A 145 15.36 16.02 13.08
N PHE A 146 16.57 16.38 13.50
CA PHE A 146 17.74 15.50 13.38
C PHE A 146 17.76 14.43 14.48
N SER A 147 17.29 14.73 15.69
CA SER A 147 17.20 13.71 16.75
C SER A 147 16.10 12.69 16.50
N ALA A 148 15.00 13.11 15.87
CA ALA A 148 13.87 12.25 15.49
C ALA A 148 14.14 11.39 14.25
N LEU A 149 15.27 11.60 13.58
CA LEU A 149 15.63 10.96 12.32
C LEU A 149 15.88 9.46 12.52
N ARG A 150 15.17 8.63 11.76
CA ARG A 150 15.42 7.18 11.67
C ARG A 150 16.55 6.92 10.68
N GLY A 151 17.78 7.16 11.15
CA GLY A 151 18.99 7.13 10.32
C GLY A 151 19.25 5.77 9.66
N ASP A 152 18.78 4.69 10.29
CA ASP A 152 18.82 3.31 9.79
C ASP A 152 18.05 3.13 8.48
N ARG A 153 17.09 4.00 8.16
CA ARG A 153 16.26 3.92 6.95
C ARG A 153 16.71 4.87 5.84
N LEU A 154 17.73 5.70 6.08
CA LEU A 154 18.15 6.70 5.11
C LEU A 154 19.01 6.09 4.03
N GLY A 155 18.65 6.34 2.77
CA GLY A 155 19.38 5.79 1.63
C GLY A 155 19.05 4.32 1.34
N ASP A 156 18.20 3.70 2.16
CA ASP A 156 17.67 2.37 1.88
C ASP A 156 16.79 2.40 0.64
N GLY A 157 16.97 1.35 -0.18
CA GLY A 157 16.12 1.10 -1.34
C GLY A 157 14.72 0.66 -0.94
N LEU A 158 13.73 1.01 -1.76
CA LEU A 158 12.35 0.52 -1.64
C LEU A 158 12.14 -0.83 -2.35
#